data_AF-A0A352B347-F1
#
_entry.id   AF-A0A352B347-F1
#
_cell.length_a   1.000
_cell.length_b   1.000
_cell.length_c   1.000
_cell.angle_alpha   90.00
_cell.angle_beta   90.00
_cell.angle_gamma   90.00
#
_symmetry.space_group_name_H-M   'P 1'
#
loop_
_entity.id
_entity.type
_entity.pdbx_description
1 polymer ?
#
loop_
_entity_poly.entity_id
_entity_poly.type
_entity_poly.pdbx_seq_one_letter_code
_entity_poly.pdbx_strand_id
1 'polypeptide(L)' 'PETTRLWLDDLLLFAEGVGTGAGRSPAAAAAMHAHDLTLRLDLGQGEACATYWTCDLSFDYVRINAEYRT' A
#
# COMPACT_ATOMS: atom_id res chain seq x y z
N PRO A 1 -10.18 -4.96 13.77
CA PRO A 1 -9.78 -5.79 12.61
C PRO A 1 -10.93 -6.12 11.66
N GLU A 2 -12.08 -6.54 12.20
CA GLU A 2 -13.27 -6.95 11.43
C GLU A 2 -13.84 -5.82 10.56
N THR A 3 -13.77 -4.58 11.04
CA THR A 3 -14.25 -3.38 10.33
C THR A 3 -13.21 -2.78 9.38
N THR A 4 -11.96 -3.25 9.44
CA THR A 4 -10.86 -2.68 8.67
C THR A 4 -10.94 -3.14 7.21
N ARG A 5 -10.78 -2.20 6.28
CA ARG A 5 -10.74 -2.47 4.86
C ARG A 5 -9.52 -1.80 4.23
N LEU A 6 -8.83 -2.54 3.37
CA LEU A 6 -7.65 -2.05 2.64
C LEU A 6 -7.88 -2.23 1.14
N TRP A 7 -7.67 -1.17 0.37
CA TRP A 7 -7.64 -1.21 -1.08
C TRP A 7 -6.26 -0.84 -1.62
N LEU A 8 -5.88 -1.49 -2.70
CA LEU A 8 -4.86 -1.03 -3.64
C LEU A 8 -5.57 -0.54 -4.89
N ASP A 9 -5.57 0.76 -5.10
CA ASP A 9 -6.43 1.44 -6.07
C ASP A 9 -7.89 1.00 -5.86
N ASP A 10 -8.47 0.27 -6.82
CA ASP A 10 -9.83 -0.27 -6.75
C ASP A 10 -9.90 -1.72 -6.24
N LEU A 11 -8.76 -2.38 -6.02
CA LEU A 11 -8.69 -3.78 -5.57
C LEU A 11 -8.82 -3.87 -4.05
N LEU A 12 -9.93 -4.41 -3.57
CA LEU A 12 -10.11 -4.72 -2.14
C LEU A 12 -9.18 -5.88 -1.74
N LEU A 13 -8.15 -5.60 -0.94
CA LEU A 13 -7.14 -6.56 -0.50
C LEU A 13 -7.47 -7.21 0.84
N PHE A 14 -8.16 -6.50 1.73
CA PHE A 14 -8.50 -6.95 3.07
C PHE A 14 -9.87 -6.43 3.48
N ALA A 15 -10.70 -7.28 4.07
CA ALA A 15 -11.98 -6.93 4.67
C ALA A 15 -12.41 -8.02 5.66
N GLU A 16 -13.31 -7.71 6.59
CA GLU A 16 -13.91 -8.70 7.50
C GLU A 16 -12.86 -9.47 8.31
N GLY A 17 -11.74 -8.81 8.65
CA GLY A 17 -10.65 -9.42 9.40
C GLY A 17 -9.77 -10.39 8.60
N VAL A 18 -9.99 -10.53 7.29
CA VAL A 18 -9.25 -11.48 6.42
C VAL A 18 -8.77 -10.84 5.12
N GLY A 19 -7.72 -11.43 4.54
CA GLY A 19 -7.30 -11.09 3.19
C GLY A 19 -8.27 -11.67 2.15
N THR A 20 -8.61 -10.90 1.12
CA THR A 20 -9.57 -11.31 0.07
C THR A 20 -8.96 -12.27 -0.96
N GLY A 21 -7.63 -12.45 -0.94
CA GLY A 21 -6.88 -13.17 -1.97
C GLY A 21 -6.58 -12.35 -3.23
N ALA A 22 -7.22 -11.19 -3.42
CA ALA A 22 -7.03 -10.32 -4.58
C ALA A 22 -5.58 -9.83 -4.74
N GLY A 23 -4.83 -9.75 -3.64
CA GLY A 23 -3.42 -9.34 -3.66
C GLY A 23 -2.47 -10.29 -4.41
N ARG A 24 -2.91 -11.50 -4.76
CA ARG A 24 -2.14 -12.45 -5.59
C ARG A 24 -2.57 -12.44 -7.06
N SER A 25 -3.51 -11.56 -7.43
CA SER A 25 -4.01 -11.49 -8.80
C SER A 25 -3.02 -10.81 -9.73
N PRO A 26 -3.06 -11.11 -11.05
CA PRO A 26 -2.31 -10.35 -12.05
C PRO A 26 -2.63 -8.85 -12.03
N ALA A 27 -3.86 -8.47 -11.66
CA ALA A 27 -4.26 -7.07 -11.53
C ALA A 27 -3.52 -6.36 -10.39
N ALA A 28 -3.36 -7.03 -9.23
CA ALA A 28 -2.58 -6.49 -8.13
C ALA A 28 -1.09 -6.34 -8.50
N ALA A 29 -0.53 -7.31 -9.24
CA ALA A 29 0.84 -7.20 -9.75
C ALA A 29 0.99 -6.03 -10.73
N ALA A 30 0.03 -5.82 -11.63
CA ALA A 30 0.04 -4.70 -12.55
C ALA A 30 -0.05 -3.35 -11.82
N ALA A 31 -0.92 -3.24 -10.81
CA ALA A 31 -1.04 -2.03 -9.98
C ALA A 31 0.26 -1.73 -9.23
N MET A 32 0.93 -2.75 -8.67
CA MET A 32 2.24 -2.61 -8.02
C MET A 32 3.38 -2.19 -8.96
N HIS A 33 3.23 -2.40 -10.27
CA HIS A 33 4.20 -1.98 -11.28
C HIS A 33 3.92 -0.58 -11.85
N ALA A 34 2.81 0.04 -11.49
CA ALA A 34 2.51 1.40 -11.91
C ALA A 34 3.46 2.41 -11.23
N HIS A 35 3.66 3.56 -11.87
CA HIS A 35 4.45 4.64 -11.31
C HIS A 35 3.79 5.21 -10.03
N ASP A 36 2.48 5.43 -10.10
CA ASP A 36 1.67 5.92 -8.98
C ASP A 36 0.70 4.81 -8.56
N LEU A 37 0.57 4.61 -7.26
CA LEU A 37 -0.40 3.69 -6.67
C LEU A 37 -1.02 4.31 -5.41
N THR A 38 -2.28 4.02 -5.17
CA THR A 38 -3.01 4.51 -3.99
C THR A 38 -3.34 3.37 -3.05
N LEU A 39 -2.93 3.51 -1.79
CA LEU A 39 -3.43 2.67 -0.71
C LEU A 39 -4.52 3.42 0.05
N ARG A 40 -5.72 2.85 0.09
CA ARG A 40 -6.82 3.36 0.92
C ARG A 40 -7.03 2.43 2.10
N LEU A 41 -6.93 2.95 3.31
CA LEU A 41 -7.21 2.23 4.55
C LEU A 41 -8.41 2.86 5.25
N ASP A 42 -9.47 2.07 5.41
CA ASP A 42 -10.63 2.42 6.22
C ASP A 42 -10.59 1.57 7.49
N LEU A 43 -10.58 2.22 8.66
CA LEU A 43 -10.56 1.52 9.95
C LEU A 43 -11.97 1.20 10.46
N GLY A 44 -13.02 1.85 9.93
CA GLY A 44 -14.39 1.73 10.41
C GLY A 44 -14.58 2.25 11.85
N GLN A 45 -13.82 3.27 12.26
CA GLN A 45 -13.79 3.80 13.63
C GLN A 45 -14.24 5.28 13.75
N GLY A 46 -14.92 5.81 12.73
CA GLY A 46 -15.41 7.18 12.68
C GLY A 46 -15.14 7.83 11.32
N GLU A 47 -15.20 9.16 11.28
CA GLU A 47 -15.10 9.95 10.05
C GLU A 47 -13.75 10.68 9.88
N ALA A 48 -12.85 10.56 10.86
CA ALA A 48 -11.54 11.19 10.80
C ALA A 48 -10.72 10.64 9.61
N CYS A 49 -10.08 11.54 8.87
CA CYS A 49 -9.29 11.20 7.69
C CYS A 49 -7.95 11.94 7.66
N ALA A 50 -6.96 11.31 7.04
CA ALA A 50 -5.65 11.90 6.76
C ALA A 50 -5.08 11.27 5.48
N THR A 51 -4.25 12.03 4.77
CA THR A 51 -3.58 11.58 3.55
C THR A 51 -2.08 11.77 3.70
N TYR A 52 -1.32 10.72 3.38
CA TYR A 52 0.14 10.72 3.40
C TYR A 52 0.64 10.43 1.99
N TRP A 53 1.69 11.14 1.60
CA TRP A 53 2.43 10.88 0.37
C TRP A 53 3.74 10.22 0.75
N THR A 54 4.06 9.09 0.12
CA THR A 54 5.29 8.34 0.33
C THR A 54 5.73 7.72 -0.98
N CYS A 55 6.97 7.23 -1.02
CA CYS A 55 7.49 6.43 -2.12
C CYS A 55 7.95 5.06 -1.61
N ASP A 56 8.31 4.19 -2.54
CA ASP A 56 8.93 2.90 -2.27
C ASP A 56 10.34 3.06 -1.67
N LEU A 57 10.82 1.98 -1.06
CA LEU A 57 12.20 1.86 -0.61
C LEU A 57 13.02 1.15 -1.69
N SER A 58 13.66 1.95 -2.55
CA SER A 58 14.43 1.42 -3.68
C SER A 58 15.86 1.03 -3.29
N PHE A 59 16.48 0.16 -4.11
CA PHE A 59 17.90 -0.18 -3.97
C PHE A 59 18.80 1.06 -4.11
N ASP A 60 18.47 1.96 -5.03
CA ASP A 60 19.23 3.20 -5.25
C ASP A 60 19.18 4.12 -4.03
N TYR A 61 18.03 4.21 -3.34
CA TYR A 61 17.96 4.94 -2.08
C TYR A 61 18.98 4.43 -1.07
N VAL A 62 19.08 3.10 -0.92
CA VAL A 62 20.05 2.48 0.00
C VAL A 62 21.49 2.78 -0.45
N ARG A 63 21.81 2.59 -1.74
CA ARG A 63 23.16 2.83 -2.29
C ARG A 63 23.63 4.28 -2.09
N ILE A 64 22.79 5.25 -2.49
CA ILE A 64 23.10 6.68 -2.37
C ILE A 64 23.40 7.08 -0.93
N ASN A 65 22.61 6.57 0.02
CA ASN A 65 22.78 6.92 1.44
C ASN A 65 23.87 6.09 2.14
N ALA A 66 24.23 4.91 1.64
CA ALA A 66 25.31 4.09 2.18
C ALA A 66 26.71 4.67 1.86
N GLU A 67 26.84 5.37 0.74
CA GLU A 67 28.10 5.99 0.28
C GLU A 67 28.44 7.30 1.02
N TYR A 68 27.57 7.78 1.92
CA TYR A 68 27.72 9.08 2.59
C TYR A 68 28.79 9.13 3.71
N ARG A 69 29.44 8.00 4.06
CA ARG A 69 30.59 7.96 4.97
C ARG A 69 31.64 6.92 4.56
N THR A 70 32.70 7.41 3.91
CA THR A 70 34.11 7.08 4.23
C THR A 70 34.85 8.39 4.43
#